data_AF-A0A350NS79-F1
#
_entry.id   AF-A0A350NS79-F1
#
_cell.length_a   1.000
_cell.length_b   1.000
_cell.length_c   1.000
_cell.angle_alpha   90.00
_cell.angle_beta   90.00
_cell.angle_gamma   90.00
#
_symmetry.space_group_name_H-M   'P 1'
#
loop_
_entity.id
_entity.type
_entity.pdbx_description
1 polymer ?
#
loop_
_entity_poly.entity_id
_entity_poly.type
_entity_poly.pdbx_seq_one_letter_code
_entity_poly.pdbx_strand_id
1 'polypeptide(L)' 'MQTALLLIIGILGAIIGSFSNVCIYRIPKKESIVWPSSHCPACSHPLNTLDLIPV' A
#
# COMPACT_ATOMS: atom_id res chain seq x y z
N MET A 1 19.64 5.56 21.67
CA MET A 1 20.23 4.72 20.60
C MET A 1 19.31 3.56 20.25
N GLN A 2 18.95 2.67 21.19
CA GLN A 2 18.07 1.51 20.92
C GLN A 2 16.66 1.89 20.42
N THR A 3 16.02 2.89 21.03
CA THR A 3 14.66 3.33 20.68
C THR A 3 14.56 3.88 19.27
N ALA A 4 15.53 4.70 18.84
CA ALA A 4 15.60 5.23 17.49
C ALA A 4 15.71 4.11 16.44
N LEU A 5 16.54 3.09 16.71
CA LEU A 5 16.68 1.93 15.83
C LEU A 5 15.35 1.17 15.68
N LEU A 6 14.63 0.94 16.79
CA LEU A 6 13.33 0.27 16.75
C LEU A 6 12.27 1.06 15.98
N LEU A 7 12.25 2.39 16.12
CA LEU A 7 11.35 3.25 15.34
C LEU A 7 11.63 3.16 13.85
N ILE A 8 12.90 3.20 13.44
CA ILE A 8 13.28 3.07 12.04
C ILE A 8 12.85 1.72 11.46
N ILE A 9 13.11 0.63 12.18
CA ILE A 9 12.71 -0.72 11.74
C ILE A 9 11.19 -0.84 11.68
N GLY A 10 10.46 -0.28 12.65
CA GLY A 10 9.00 -0.28 12.64
C GLY A 10 8.40 0.48 11.46
N ILE A 11 8.93 1.67 11.16
CA ILE A 11 8.49 2.48 10.01
C ILE A 11 8.81 1.76 8.70
N LEU A 12 10.03 1.25 8.53
CA LEU A 12 10.40 0.48 7.34
C LEU A 12 9.53 -0.77 7.18
N GLY A 13 9.27 -1.49 8.27
CA GLY A 13 8.39 -2.64 8.28
C GLY A 13 6.96 -2.28 7.86
N ALA A 14 6.42 -1.16 8.33
CA ALA A 14 5.10 -0.68 7.93
C ALA A 14 5.03 -0.29 6.45
N ILE A 15 6.06 0.41 5.94
CA ILE A 15 6.17 0.78 4.52
C ILE A 15 6.23 -0.47 3.64
N ILE A 16 7.12 -1.42 3.98
CA ILE A 16 7.30 -2.67 3.23
C ILE A 16 6.03 -3.50 3.28
N GLY A 17 5.44 -3.70 4.45
CA GLY A 17 4.20 -4.47 4.61
C GLY A 17 3.03 -3.89 3.82
N SER A 18 2.86 -2.56 3.86
CA SER A 18 1.83 -1.87 3.09
C SER A 18 2.02 -2.06 1.58
N PHE A 19 3.25 -1.89 1.09
CA PHE A 19 3.56 -2.10 -0.33
C PHE A 19 3.36 -3.55 -0.77
N SER A 20 3.80 -4.53 0.05
CA SER A 20 3.58 -5.95 -0.22
C SER A 20 2.10 -6.31 -0.33
N ASN A 21 1.22 -5.67 0.45
CA ASN A 21 -0.22 -5.87 0.34
C ASN A 21 -0.77 -5.47 -1.04
N VAL A 22 -0.31 -4.32 -1.57
CA VAL A 22 -0.65 -3.88 -2.93
C VAL A 22 -0.14 -4.89 -3.98
N CYS A 23 1.09 -5.37 -3.82
CA CYS A 23 1.69 -6.37 -4.70
C CYS A 23 0.90 -7.69 -4.72
N ILE A 24 0.55 -8.23 -3.55
CA ILE A 24 -0.23 -9.48 -3.42
C ILE A 24 -1.59 -9.33 -4.09
N TYR A 25 -2.21 -8.17 -4.03
CA TYR A 25 -3.50 -7.92 -4.66
C TYR A 25 -3.40 -7.76 -6.19
N ARG A 26 -2.43 -6.98 -6.69
CA ARG A 26 -2.34 -6.59 -8.12
C ARG A 26 -1.57 -7.60 -8.99
N ILE A 27 -0.52 -8.25 -8.48
CA ILE A 27 0.33 -9.17 -9.27
C ILE A 27 -0.46 -10.36 -9.84
N PRO A 28 -1.30 -11.08 -9.06
CA PRO A 28 -2.08 -12.20 -9.60
C PRO A 28 -3.07 -11.76 -10.69
N LYS A 29 -3.53 -10.51 -10.63
CA LYS A 29 -4.44 -9.90 -11.60
C LYS A 29 -3.72 -9.34 -12.83
N LYS A 30 -2.39 -9.40 -12.88
CA LYS A 30 -1.53 -8.78 -13.90
C LYS A 30 -1.80 -7.28 -14.05
N GLU A 31 -2.25 -6.64 -12.97
CA GLU A 31 -2.45 -5.21 -12.91
C GLU A 31 -1.12 -4.52 -12.59
N SER A 32 -0.90 -3.36 -13.21
CA SER A 32 0.28 -2.55 -12.90
C SER A 32 0.20 -2.02 -11.47
N ILE A 33 1.34 -2.05 -10.76
CA ILE A 33 1.46 -1.60 -9.36
C ILE A 33 1.61 -0.07 -9.27
N VAL A 34 2.11 0.55 -10.35
CA VAL A 34 2.49 1.97 -10.38
C VAL A 34 1.39 2.84 -10.99
N TRP A 35 0.75 2.39 -12.07
CA TRP A 35 -0.26 3.16 -12.81
C TRP A 35 -1.19 2.23 -13.59
N PRO A 36 -2.53 2.41 -13.59
CA PRO A 36 -3.29 3.55 -13.06
C PRO A 36 -3.50 3.52 -11.54
N SER A 37 -4.05 4.61 -10.99
CA SER A 37 -4.42 4.72 -9.57
C SER A 37 -5.38 3.61 -9.16
N SER A 38 -5.50 3.34 -7.86
CA SER A 38 -6.47 2.36 -7.38
C SER A 38 -7.89 2.80 -7.75
N HIS A 39 -8.72 1.86 -8.17
CA HIS A 39 -10.13 2.09 -8.48
C HIS A 39 -11.00 1.30 -7.53
N CYS A 40 -12.16 1.85 -7.16
CA CYS A 40 -13.14 1.11 -6.38
C CYS A 40 -13.67 -0.07 -7.22
N PRO A 41 -13.61 -1.32 -6.73
CA PRO A 41 -14.06 -2.49 -7.50
C PRO A 41 -15.58 -2.52 -7.72
N ALA A 42 -16.36 -1.74 -6.96
CA ALA A 42 -17.82 -1.71 -7.06
C ALA A 42 -18.35 -0.63 -8.02
N CYS A 43 -17.66 0.51 -8.13
CA CYS A 43 -18.15 1.66 -8.89
C CYS A 43 -17.13 2.25 -9.88
N SER A 44 -15.91 1.71 -9.95
CA SER A 44 -14.84 2.08 -10.89
C SER A 44 -14.30 3.51 -10.79
N HIS A 45 -14.74 4.30 -9.80
CA HIS A 45 -14.18 5.63 -9.54
C HIS A 45 -12.70 5.53 -9.09
N PRO A 46 -11.81 6.42 -9.57
CA PRO A 46 -10.44 6.53 -9.05
C PRO A 46 -10.42 6.91 -7.57
N LEU A 47 -9.80 6.07 -6.74
CA LEU A 47 -9.61 6.31 -5.31
C LEU A 47 -8.44 7.28 -5.10
N ASN A 48 -8.64 8.26 -4.22
CA ASN A 48 -7.59 9.18 -3.80
C ASN A 48 -6.69 8.53 -2.74
N THR A 49 -5.53 9.14 -2.50
CA THR A 49 -4.57 8.68 -1.47
C THR A 49 -5.19 8.58 -0.08
N LEU A 50 -6.17 9.42 0.26
CA LEU A 50 -6.89 9.35 1.54
C LEU A 50 -7.84 8.14 1.65
N ASP A 51 -8.42 7.69 0.53
CA ASP A 51 -9.33 6.53 0.50
C ASP A 51 -8.57 5.20 0.66
N LEU A 52 -7.26 5.24 0.45
CA LEU A 52 -6.35 4.11 0.57
C LEU A 52 -5.73 3.99 1.97
N ILE A 53 -6.05 4.91 2.89
CA ILE A 53 -5.62 4.83 4.29
C ILE A 53 -6.47 3.74 4.96
N PRO A 54 -5.87 2.63 5.41
CA PRO A 54 -6.60 1.62 6.16
C PRO A 54 -7.05 2.22 7.49
N VAL A 55 -8.37 2.25 7.72
CA VAL A 55 -8.99 2.53 9.03
C VAL A 55 -8.90 1.30 9.91
#